data_AF-A0A2J7PZ17-F1
#
_entry.id   AF-A0A2J7PZ17-F1
#
_cell.length_a   1.000
_cell.length_b   1.000
_cell.length_c   1.000
_cell.angle_alpha   90.00
_cell.angle_beta   90.00
_cell.angle_gamma   90.00
#
_symmetry.space_group_name_H-M   'P 1'
#
loop_
_entity.id
_entity.type
_entity.pdbx_description
1 polymer ?
#
loop_
_entity_poly.entity_id
_entity_poly.type
_entity_poly.pdbx_seq_one_letter_code
_entity_poly.pdbx_strand_id
1 'polypeptide(L)'
;MRTKLSNRNFLLTCQKIFIPFGHFASLCHQINLKTVVKGDDTKQYHMGYFRDDPQEPPCFVARNCAAIDCTITPMAENIFGAVNAYLDAMKGKCDPFQKMKVSKVQNSLKSWAKDNNFVLDVLSEAMKARNKKVVTKTFHNAGLVVPWNKKTELGYRKLIETDETLKRILKNVVGSSCEMEREAHLGALQPIVTAANIANDECDFGTSLELGLDLFSFGGKVFHRTALNLLKTAYSLLQRNEFALIIEAHLKNRRRGTALSIVDQII
;
A
#
# COMPACT_ATOMS: atom_id res chain seq x y z
N MET A 1 27.34 21.16 35.66
CA MET A 1 26.04 20.74 36.23
C MET A 1 25.16 20.16 35.12
N ARG A 2 24.88 18.85 35.20
CA ARG A 2 24.02 18.13 34.25
C ARG A 2 22.56 18.47 34.55
N THR A 3 21.86 19.12 33.62
CA THR A 3 20.39 19.19 33.65
C THR A 3 19.82 18.09 32.77
N LYS A 4 19.22 17.10 33.43
CA LYS A 4 18.47 15.98 32.86
C LYS A 4 17.29 16.52 32.05
N LEU A 5 17.38 16.47 30.72
CA LEU A 5 16.20 16.49 29.85
C LEU A 5 15.57 15.09 29.91
N SER A 6 14.44 15.02 30.61
CA SER A 6 13.66 13.81 30.89
C SER A 6 13.33 13.01 29.62
N ASN A 7 13.76 11.75 29.60
CA ASN A 7 13.47 10.71 28.61
C ASN A 7 11.97 10.42 28.40
N ARG A 8 11.05 11.06 29.14
CA ARG A 8 9.60 10.80 29.01
C ARG A 8 8.96 11.47 27.80
N ASN A 9 9.45 12.62 27.33
CA ASN A 9 8.76 13.34 26.24
C ASN A 9 8.95 12.73 24.85
N PHE A 10 10.04 12.00 24.59
CA PHE A 10 10.23 11.31 23.31
C PHE A 10 9.36 10.05 23.22
N LEU A 11 9.29 9.28 24.31
CA LEU A 11 8.44 8.08 24.41
C LEU A 11 6.94 8.41 24.42
N LEU A 12 6.51 9.50 25.06
CA LEU A 12 5.12 9.95 25.04
C LEU A 12 4.67 10.50 23.68
N THR A 13 5.59 11.02 22.87
CA THR A 13 5.28 11.44 21.50
C THR A 13 5.19 10.23 20.56
N CYS A 14 6.00 9.19 20.79
CA CYS A 14 5.92 7.92 20.05
C CYS A 14 4.75 7.03 20.50
N GLN A 15 4.28 7.11 21.75
CA GLN A 15 3.12 6.34 22.24
C GLN A 15 1.78 6.86 21.69
N LYS A 16 1.71 8.10 21.19
CA LYS A 16 0.55 8.59 20.42
C LYS A 16 0.52 8.06 18.98
N ILE A 17 1.53 7.31 18.54
CA ILE A 17 1.66 6.70 17.21
C ILE A 17 1.17 5.23 17.23
N PHE A 18 0.34 4.85 18.20
CA PHE A 18 -0.43 3.61 18.11
C PHE A 18 -1.85 3.93 17.67
N ILE A 19 -1.98 4.10 16.36
CA ILE A 19 -3.20 4.54 15.73
C ILE A 19 -3.93 3.30 15.19
N PRO A 20 -5.17 3.02 15.65
CA PRO A 20 -5.96 1.88 15.19
C PRO A 20 -6.25 2.00 13.69
N PHE A 21 -6.57 0.88 13.05
CA PHE A 21 -6.72 0.67 11.59
C PHE A 21 -7.60 1.69 10.83
N GLY A 22 -8.31 2.59 11.52
CA GLY A 22 -9.31 3.50 10.94
C GLY A 22 -8.98 5.00 10.96
N HIS A 23 -7.76 5.45 11.25
CA HIS A 23 -7.50 6.89 11.48
C HIS A 23 -6.93 7.66 10.28
N PHE A 24 -6.62 6.98 9.16
CA PHE A 24 -6.06 7.62 7.96
C PHE A 24 -6.54 7.00 6.65
N ALA A 25 -7.79 6.54 6.52
CA ALA A 25 -8.31 5.90 5.30
C ALA A 25 -8.48 6.83 4.07
N SER A 26 -7.39 7.22 3.38
CA SER A 26 -7.48 7.95 2.10
C SER A 26 -7.86 6.98 0.97
N LEU A 27 -8.26 7.50 -0.19
CA LEU A 27 -8.73 6.76 -1.37
C LEU A 27 -7.78 5.66 -1.86
N CYS A 28 -6.49 5.80 -1.57
CA CYS A 28 -5.41 4.85 -1.90
C CYS A 28 -4.81 4.16 -0.67
N HIS A 29 -5.57 4.02 0.43
CA HIS A 29 -5.16 3.09 1.47
C HIS A 29 -5.26 1.67 0.93
N GLN A 30 -4.15 1.21 0.37
CA GLN A 30 -3.99 -0.17 -0.04
C GLN A 30 -4.07 -1.04 1.22
N ILE A 31 -4.73 -2.18 1.08
CA ILE A 31 -5.05 -3.12 2.17
C ILE A 31 -3.78 -3.50 2.94
N ASN A 32 -2.69 -3.63 2.18
CA ASN A 32 -1.37 -4.02 2.66
C ASN A 32 -0.55 -2.87 3.27
N LEU A 33 -0.97 -1.61 3.15
CA LEU A 33 -0.22 -0.43 3.60
C LEU A 33 -0.86 0.22 4.82
N LYS A 34 -0.24 0.10 5.99
CA LYS A 34 -0.67 0.77 7.22
C LYS A 34 0.03 2.11 7.39
N THR A 35 -0.66 3.21 7.07
CA THR A 35 -0.15 4.58 7.28
C THR A 35 0.21 4.86 8.74
N VAL A 36 1.38 5.49 8.91
CA VAL A 36 1.92 5.93 10.20
C VAL A 36 2.44 7.37 10.17
N VAL A 37 2.71 7.93 8.99
CA VAL A 37 3.12 9.32 8.82
C VAL A 37 2.25 9.97 7.75
N LYS A 38 1.70 11.15 8.05
CA LYS A 38 1.00 12.01 7.12
C LYS A 38 1.89 13.21 6.78
N GLY A 39 1.91 13.60 5.50
CA GLY A 39 2.62 14.78 5.01
C GLY A 39 1.68 15.77 4.33
N ASP A 40 2.03 16.20 3.12
CA ASP A 40 1.29 17.17 2.32
C ASP A 40 -0.16 16.74 2.03
N ASP A 41 -1.13 17.47 2.58
CA ASP A 41 -2.57 17.26 2.42
C ASP A 41 -3.04 17.43 0.96
N THR A 42 -2.42 18.32 0.19
CA THR A 42 -2.82 18.59 -1.20
C THR A 42 -2.56 17.39 -2.09
N LYS A 43 -1.43 16.72 -1.88
CA LYS A 43 -1.04 15.48 -2.57
C LYS A 43 -1.55 14.24 -1.86
N GLN A 44 -2.08 14.40 -0.65
CA GLN A 44 -2.39 13.32 0.28
C GLN A 44 -1.17 12.40 0.47
N TYR A 45 0.00 13.01 0.66
CA TYR A 45 1.24 12.30 0.89
C TYR A 45 1.18 11.58 2.24
N HIS A 46 1.54 10.31 2.25
CA HIS A 46 1.66 9.53 3.47
C HIS A 46 2.73 8.45 3.34
N MET A 47 3.24 8.00 4.49
CA MET A 47 4.10 6.83 4.60
C MET A 47 3.41 5.77 5.47
N GLY A 48 3.58 4.51 5.11
CA GLY A 48 3.03 3.39 5.84
C GLY A 48 3.92 2.16 5.82
N TYR A 49 3.70 1.29 6.79
CA TYR A 49 4.28 -0.05 6.81
C TYR A 49 3.54 -0.94 5.82
N PHE A 50 4.27 -1.54 4.88
CA PHE A 50 3.73 -2.49 3.94
C PHE A 50 3.89 -3.92 4.48
N ARG A 51 2.84 -4.73 4.40
CA ARG A 51 2.84 -6.14 4.80
C ARG A 51 2.36 -7.01 3.65
N ASP A 52 3.12 -8.06 3.35
CA ASP A 52 2.68 -9.10 2.41
C ASP A 52 1.65 -10.03 3.07
N ASP A 53 1.81 -10.28 4.37
CA ASP A 53 0.97 -11.13 5.20
C ASP A 53 0.61 -10.41 6.52
N PRO A 54 -0.64 -10.45 6.99
CA PRO A 54 -1.03 -9.79 8.24
C PRO A 54 -0.33 -10.38 9.48
N GLN A 55 0.08 -11.65 9.44
CA GLN A 55 0.74 -12.34 10.55
C GLN A 55 2.26 -12.09 10.58
N GLU A 56 2.84 -11.57 9.50
CA GLU A 56 4.27 -11.26 9.40
C GLU A 56 4.58 -9.80 9.72
N PRO A 57 5.80 -9.48 10.21
CA PRO A 57 6.24 -8.09 10.34
C PRO A 57 6.24 -7.35 9.00
N PRO A 58 6.18 -6.01 9.00
CA PRO A 58 6.27 -5.22 7.77
C PRO A 58 7.54 -5.53 7.00
N CYS A 59 7.45 -5.65 5.68
CA CYS A 59 8.61 -5.91 4.82
C CYS A 59 9.38 -4.62 4.47
N PHE A 60 8.69 -3.47 4.45
CA PHE A 60 9.30 -2.15 4.31
C PHE A 60 8.32 -1.04 4.72
N VAL A 61 8.83 0.17 4.81
CA VAL A 61 8.06 1.41 4.78
C VAL A 61 8.00 1.93 3.35
N ALA A 62 6.82 2.35 2.92
CA ALA A 62 6.59 2.92 1.61
C ALA A 62 5.80 4.22 1.69
N ARG A 63 5.86 5.01 0.62
CA ARG A 63 5.04 6.21 0.44
C ARG A 63 4.01 6.05 -0.67
N ASN A 64 2.93 6.83 -0.57
CA ASN A 64 2.01 7.09 -1.66
C ASN A 64 1.53 8.56 -1.61
N CYS A 65 1.12 9.08 -2.76
CA CYS A 65 0.43 10.36 -2.90
C CYS A 65 -0.99 10.08 -3.44
N ALA A 66 -1.95 9.88 -2.54
CA ALA A 66 -3.27 9.34 -2.91
C ALA A 66 -4.10 10.23 -3.84
N ALA A 67 -3.77 11.54 -3.92
CA ALA A 67 -4.42 12.45 -4.85
C ALA A 67 -3.84 12.39 -6.28
N ILE A 68 -2.69 11.72 -6.46
CA ILE A 68 -1.96 11.65 -7.74
C ILE A 68 -2.22 10.30 -8.42
N ASP A 69 -1.85 9.21 -7.74
CA ASP A 69 -1.96 7.85 -8.29
C ASP A 69 -2.04 6.78 -7.18
N CYS A 70 -2.15 5.52 -7.60
CA CYS A 70 -2.13 4.36 -6.70
C CYS A 70 -0.73 3.81 -6.44
N THR A 71 0.34 4.48 -6.90
CA THR A 71 1.70 3.96 -6.84
C THR A 71 2.21 3.95 -5.41
N ILE A 72 2.60 2.77 -4.93
CA ILE A 72 3.33 2.61 -3.67
C ILE A 72 4.81 2.54 -3.98
N THR A 73 5.58 3.48 -3.45
CA THR A 73 7.04 3.52 -3.61
C THR A 73 7.73 3.06 -2.32
N PRO A 74 8.39 1.89 -2.30
CA PRO A 74 9.23 1.49 -1.17
C PRO A 74 10.29 2.54 -0.86
N MET A 75 10.54 2.81 0.42
CA MET A 75 11.47 3.85 0.87
C MET A 75 12.64 3.29 1.66
N ALA A 76 12.40 2.37 2.60
CA ALA A 76 13.41 1.71 3.41
C ALA A 76 12.77 0.56 4.20
N GLU A 77 13.57 -0.28 4.84
CA GLU A 77 13.08 -1.40 5.67
C GLU A 77 12.30 -0.92 6.91
N ASN A 78 12.68 0.23 7.47
CA ASN A 78 12.09 0.77 8.70
C ASN A 78 11.79 2.27 8.59
N ILE A 79 11.10 2.80 9.60
CA ILE A 79 10.65 4.19 9.61
C ILE A 79 11.78 5.20 9.68
N PHE A 80 12.90 4.88 10.35
CA PHE A 80 14.06 5.77 10.42
C PHE A 80 14.72 5.92 9.05
N GLY A 81 14.89 4.81 8.32
CA GLY A 81 15.37 4.84 6.94
C GLY A 81 14.44 5.64 6.02
N ALA A 82 13.12 5.46 6.15
CA ALA A 82 12.15 6.17 5.32
C ALA A 82 12.12 7.68 5.60
N VAL A 83 12.14 8.09 6.87
CA VAL A 83 12.24 9.49 7.26
C VAL A 83 13.59 10.07 6.83
N ASN A 84 14.68 9.31 6.95
CA ASN A 84 15.99 9.73 6.45
C ASN A 84 15.95 10.03 4.95
N ALA A 85 15.42 9.11 4.15
CA ALA A 85 15.28 9.26 2.70
C ALA A 85 14.37 10.44 2.33
N TYR A 86 13.30 10.67 3.10
CA TYR A 86 12.43 11.82 2.92
C TYR A 86 13.15 13.15 3.19
N LEU A 87 13.91 13.24 4.29
CA LEU A 87 14.69 14.43 4.62
C LEU A 87 15.77 14.69 3.55
N ASP A 88 16.42 13.65 3.02
CA ASP A 88 17.35 13.78 1.90
C ASP A 88 16.67 14.35 0.64
N ALA A 89 15.50 13.84 0.28
CA ALA A 89 14.73 14.37 -0.85
C ALA A 89 14.24 15.81 -0.64
N MET A 90 13.91 16.18 0.61
CA MET A 90 13.49 17.53 0.99
C MET A 90 14.63 18.54 0.83
N LYS A 91 15.87 18.17 1.14
CA LYS A 91 17.05 19.06 1.00
C LYS A 91 17.27 19.56 -0.42
N GLY A 92 16.84 18.81 -1.44
CA GLY A 92 16.92 19.24 -2.85
C GLY A 92 15.95 20.36 -3.21
N LYS A 93 14.97 20.67 -2.35
CA LYS A 93 13.89 21.64 -2.60
C LYS A 93 13.89 22.83 -1.63
N CYS A 94 14.72 22.77 -0.58
CA CYS A 94 14.81 23.78 0.46
C CYS A 94 15.80 24.90 0.11
N ASP A 95 15.54 26.10 0.64
CA ASP A 95 16.53 27.18 0.68
C ASP A 95 17.69 26.84 1.64
N PRO A 96 18.83 27.58 1.58
CA PRO A 96 19.99 27.30 2.41
C PRO A 96 19.71 27.25 3.92
N PHE A 97 18.83 28.11 4.45
CA PHE A 97 18.51 28.15 5.88
C PHE A 97 17.65 26.96 6.30
N GLN A 98 16.65 26.59 5.50
CA GLN A 98 15.87 25.37 5.73
C GLN A 98 16.75 24.12 5.64
N LYS A 99 17.66 24.07 4.67
CA LYS A 99 18.59 22.94 4.48
C LYS A 99 19.47 22.73 5.72
N MET A 100 19.89 23.78 6.40
CA MET A 100 20.61 23.67 7.69
C MET A 100 19.75 23.01 8.77
N LYS A 101 18.49 23.44 8.92
CA LYS A 101 17.55 22.86 9.90
C LYS A 101 17.26 21.38 9.63
N VAL A 102 16.98 21.05 8.36
CA VAL A 102 16.74 19.67 7.91
C VAL A 102 17.97 18.79 8.16
N SER A 103 19.17 19.30 7.86
CA SER A 103 20.42 18.58 8.11
C SER A 103 20.65 18.30 9.59
N LYS A 104 20.32 19.25 10.48
CA LYS A 104 20.43 19.05 11.92
C LYS A 104 19.56 17.89 12.40
N VAL A 105 18.28 17.88 12.01
CA VAL A 105 17.35 16.80 12.36
C VAL A 105 17.81 15.47 11.79
N GLN A 106 18.23 15.45 10.52
CA GLN A 106 18.68 14.23 9.87
C GLN A 106 19.95 13.66 10.54
N ASN A 107 20.89 14.51 10.94
CA ASN A 107 22.11 14.06 11.62
C ASN A 107 21.78 13.46 13.00
N SER A 108 20.86 14.05 13.75
CA SER A 108 20.37 13.47 15.01
C SER A 108 19.70 12.11 14.79
N LEU A 109 18.89 11.98 13.74
CA LEU A 109 18.26 10.70 13.36
C LEU A 109 19.32 9.66 12.97
N LYS A 110 20.33 10.03 12.18
CA LYS A 110 21.42 9.14 11.77
C LYS A 110 22.23 8.63 12.97
N SER A 111 22.57 9.53 13.90
CA SER A 111 23.28 9.15 15.13
C SER A 111 22.46 8.16 15.95
N TRP A 112 21.19 8.49 16.21
CA TRP A 112 20.33 7.62 17.02
C TRP A 112 20.11 6.26 16.38
N ALA A 113 19.87 6.21 15.06
CA ALA A 113 19.69 4.97 14.33
C ALA A 113 20.95 4.10 14.37
N LYS A 114 22.14 4.72 14.23
CA LYS A 114 23.43 4.02 14.37
C LYS A 114 23.59 3.43 15.78
N ASP A 115 23.31 4.21 16.82
CA ASP A 115 23.45 3.78 18.22
C ASP A 115 22.46 2.65 18.59
N ASN A 116 21.34 2.55 17.86
CA ASN A 116 20.30 1.54 18.07
C ASN A 116 20.27 0.46 16.98
N ASN A 117 21.30 0.37 16.12
CA ASN A 117 21.45 -0.64 15.08
C ASN A 117 20.30 -0.69 14.05
N PHE A 118 19.73 0.46 13.69
CA PHE A 118 18.76 0.57 12.59
C PHE A 118 19.45 0.88 11.26
N VAL A 119 19.15 0.07 10.25
CA VAL A 119 19.60 0.27 8.87
C VAL A 119 18.87 1.46 8.25
N LEU A 120 19.60 2.33 7.54
CA LEU A 120 19.03 3.53 6.89
C LEU A 120 19.01 3.45 5.36
N ASP A 121 19.43 2.31 4.80
CA ASP A 121 19.50 2.10 3.35
C ASP A 121 18.11 2.12 2.71
N VAL A 122 18.03 2.77 1.56
CA VAL A 122 16.79 2.86 0.76
C VAL A 122 16.37 1.50 0.18
N LEU A 123 17.35 0.59 0.02
CA LEU A 123 17.14 -0.77 -0.47
C LEU A 123 18.01 -1.74 0.34
N SER A 124 17.44 -2.26 1.43
CA SER A 124 18.12 -3.22 2.29
C SER A 124 18.19 -4.63 1.67
N GLU A 125 19.03 -5.49 2.24
CA GLU A 125 19.10 -6.91 1.83
C GLU A 125 17.77 -7.65 2.06
N ALA A 126 17.03 -7.33 3.14
CA ALA A 126 15.71 -7.90 3.38
C ALA A 126 14.72 -7.52 2.26
N MET A 127 14.72 -6.26 1.83
CA MET A 127 13.90 -5.79 0.71
C MET A 127 14.28 -6.48 -0.60
N LYS A 128 15.58 -6.64 -0.88
CA LYS A 128 16.06 -7.39 -2.06
C LYS A 128 15.64 -8.86 -2.01
N ALA A 129 15.73 -9.50 -0.83
CA ALA A 129 15.30 -10.87 -0.63
C ALA A 129 13.79 -11.04 -0.86
N ARG A 130 12.98 -10.09 -0.39
CA ARG A 130 11.54 -10.04 -0.67
C ARG A 130 11.26 -9.85 -2.16
N ASN A 131 11.97 -8.96 -2.84
CA ASN A 131 11.79 -8.71 -4.28
C ASN A 131 12.03 -9.96 -5.14
N LYS A 132 12.89 -10.90 -4.71
CA LYS A 132 13.08 -12.20 -5.38
C LYS A 132 11.88 -13.14 -5.26
N LYS A 133 10.96 -12.89 -4.32
CA LYS A 133 9.73 -13.66 -4.09
C LYS A 133 8.49 -13.01 -4.73
N VAL A 134 8.63 -11.82 -5.29
CA VAL A 134 7.53 -11.10 -5.93
C VAL A 134 7.14 -11.82 -7.22
N VAL A 135 5.87 -12.16 -7.36
CA VAL A 135 5.33 -12.87 -8.54
C VAL A 135 4.80 -11.92 -9.62
N THR A 136 4.30 -10.74 -9.22
CA THR A 136 3.84 -9.67 -10.11
C THR A 136 3.88 -8.33 -9.39
N LYS A 137 3.87 -7.20 -10.12
CA LYS A 137 3.94 -5.85 -9.55
C LYS A 137 2.60 -5.27 -9.13
N THR A 138 1.52 -5.72 -9.79
CA THR A 138 0.17 -5.10 -9.78
C THR A 138 0.21 -3.62 -10.17
N PHE A 139 -0.95 -2.96 -10.28
CA PHE A 139 -1.06 -1.55 -10.64
C PHE A 139 -0.41 -0.61 -9.63
N HIS A 140 -0.36 -0.98 -8.35
CA HIS A 140 0.25 -0.15 -7.30
C HIS A 140 1.78 -0.31 -7.22
N ASN A 141 2.40 -1.17 -8.03
CA ASN A 141 3.86 -1.37 -8.17
C ASN A 141 4.64 -1.88 -6.95
N ALA A 142 4.04 -1.96 -5.75
CA ALA A 142 4.70 -2.54 -4.59
C ALA A 142 5.03 -4.03 -4.70
N GLY A 143 4.45 -4.76 -5.64
CA GLY A 143 4.67 -6.20 -5.79
C GLY A 143 3.77 -7.06 -4.90
N LEU A 144 3.43 -8.23 -5.41
CA LEU A 144 2.65 -9.25 -4.74
C LEU A 144 3.54 -10.45 -4.37
N VAL A 145 3.43 -10.91 -3.13
CA VAL A 145 4.07 -12.14 -2.64
C VAL A 145 2.99 -13.11 -2.17
N VAL A 146 2.97 -14.30 -2.78
CA VAL A 146 2.12 -15.43 -2.41
C VAL A 146 2.98 -16.71 -2.36
N PRO A 147 2.53 -17.76 -1.66
CA PRO A 147 3.16 -19.07 -1.77
C PRO A 147 3.16 -19.52 -3.23
N TRP A 148 4.35 -19.66 -3.82
CA TRP A 148 4.51 -20.11 -5.20
C TRP A 148 5.59 -21.18 -5.27
N ASN A 149 5.22 -22.36 -5.73
CA ASN A 149 6.13 -23.49 -5.88
C ASN A 149 6.71 -23.48 -7.29
N LYS A 150 7.99 -23.11 -7.41
CA LYS A 150 8.70 -23.05 -8.70
C LYS A 150 8.77 -24.39 -9.45
N LYS A 151 8.65 -25.53 -8.77
CA LYS A 151 8.76 -26.85 -9.41
C LYS A 151 7.44 -27.29 -10.04
N THR A 152 6.33 -26.99 -9.36
CA THR A 152 4.98 -27.35 -9.82
C THR A 152 4.28 -26.20 -10.52
N GLU A 153 4.91 -25.02 -10.53
CA GLU A 153 4.36 -23.73 -10.97
C GLU A 153 3.03 -23.34 -10.29
N LEU A 154 2.75 -23.94 -9.13
CA LEU A 154 1.48 -23.78 -8.42
C LEU A 154 1.53 -22.61 -7.43
N GLY A 155 0.44 -21.86 -7.36
CA GLY A 155 0.19 -20.74 -6.46
C GLY A 155 0.00 -19.39 -7.17
N TYR A 156 0.49 -19.27 -8.41
CA TYR A 156 0.34 -18.08 -9.23
C TYR A 156 0.57 -18.38 -10.72
N ARG A 157 -0.39 -17.91 -11.54
CA ARG A 157 -0.22 -17.73 -12.99
C ARG A 157 -0.55 -16.29 -13.38
N LYS A 158 -0.06 -15.83 -14.52
CA LYS A 158 -0.37 -14.48 -15.02
C LYS A 158 -1.84 -14.37 -15.43
N LEU A 159 -2.38 -13.15 -15.35
CA LEU A 159 -3.65 -12.82 -15.98
C LEU A 159 -3.61 -13.10 -17.49
N ILE A 160 -4.78 -13.41 -18.06
CA ILE A 160 -4.94 -13.66 -19.49
C ILE A 160 -4.73 -12.42 -20.36
N GLU A 161 -4.67 -11.23 -19.74
CA GLU A 161 -4.46 -9.93 -20.39
C GLU A 161 -3.30 -9.19 -19.74
N THR A 162 -2.68 -8.27 -20.51
CA THR A 162 -1.63 -7.40 -19.98
C THR A 162 -2.20 -6.23 -19.18
N ASP A 163 -1.39 -5.63 -18.32
CA ASP A 163 -1.72 -4.40 -17.59
C ASP A 163 -2.26 -3.29 -18.50
N GLU A 164 -1.66 -3.10 -19.68
CA GLU A 164 -2.08 -2.07 -20.64
C GLU A 164 -3.48 -2.34 -21.17
N THR A 165 -3.76 -3.59 -21.57
CA THR A 165 -5.08 -3.97 -22.06
C THR A 165 -6.12 -3.90 -20.95
N LEU A 166 -5.81 -4.41 -19.76
CA LEU A 166 -6.71 -4.33 -18.60
C LEU A 166 -7.02 -2.87 -18.27
N LYS A 167 -6.01 -1.99 -18.16
CA LYS A 167 -6.24 -0.55 -17.92
C LYS A 167 -7.12 0.09 -18.99
N ARG A 168 -6.99 -0.31 -20.26
CA ARG A 168 -7.84 0.19 -21.35
C ARG A 168 -9.29 -0.27 -21.18
N ILE A 169 -9.53 -1.54 -20.87
CA ILE A 169 -10.87 -2.07 -20.59
C ILE A 169 -11.52 -1.29 -19.43
N LEU A 170 -10.81 -1.13 -18.31
CA LEU A 170 -11.32 -0.43 -17.13
C LEU A 170 -11.60 1.06 -17.40
N LYS A 171 -10.75 1.73 -18.19
CA LYS A 171 -11.00 3.11 -18.64
C LYS A 171 -12.28 3.23 -19.47
N ASN A 172 -12.51 2.30 -20.39
CA ASN A 172 -13.71 2.31 -21.23
C ASN A 172 -14.99 2.13 -20.39
N VAL A 173 -14.97 1.22 -19.40
CA VAL A 173 -16.11 1.03 -18.47
C VAL A 173 -16.42 2.32 -17.68
N VAL A 174 -15.40 2.99 -17.15
CA VAL A 174 -15.60 4.22 -16.35
C VAL A 174 -15.97 5.42 -17.22
N GLY A 175 -15.45 5.47 -18.46
CA GLY A 175 -15.73 6.53 -19.43
C GLY A 175 -17.03 6.35 -20.23
N SER A 176 -17.76 5.27 -20.03
CA SER A 176 -19.01 4.98 -20.77
C SER A 176 -20.07 6.04 -20.52
N SER A 177 -20.72 6.51 -21.59
CA SER A 177 -21.70 7.59 -21.53
C SER A 177 -23.09 7.11 -21.11
N CYS A 178 -23.43 5.85 -21.39
CA CYS A 178 -24.69 5.20 -21.04
C CYS A 178 -24.48 3.79 -20.48
N GLU A 179 -25.55 3.21 -19.95
CA GLU A 179 -25.54 1.87 -19.34
C GLU A 179 -25.21 0.77 -20.35
N MET A 180 -25.77 0.83 -21.56
CA MET A 180 -25.54 -0.15 -22.62
C MET A 180 -24.05 -0.25 -23.03
N GLU A 181 -23.37 0.90 -23.20
CA GLU A 181 -21.92 0.94 -23.45
C GLU A 181 -21.13 0.35 -22.29
N ARG A 182 -21.53 0.67 -21.06
CA ARG A 182 -20.89 0.17 -19.85
C ARG A 182 -21.01 -1.35 -19.74
N GLU A 183 -22.19 -1.90 -20.03
CA GLU A 183 -22.42 -3.34 -20.05
C GLU A 183 -21.57 -4.05 -21.10
N ALA A 184 -21.46 -3.49 -22.31
CA ALA A 184 -20.60 -4.03 -23.35
C ALA A 184 -19.12 -4.07 -22.91
N HIS A 185 -18.62 -2.99 -22.29
CA HIS A 185 -17.25 -2.95 -21.78
C HIS A 185 -17.04 -3.84 -20.54
N LEU A 186 -18.04 -4.01 -19.68
CA LEU A 186 -18.02 -5.00 -18.61
C LEU A 186 -18.00 -6.44 -19.14
N GLY A 187 -18.66 -6.67 -20.28
CA GLY A 187 -18.57 -7.93 -21.02
C GLY A 187 -17.14 -8.28 -21.41
N ALA A 188 -16.29 -7.29 -21.74
CA ALA A 188 -14.88 -7.50 -22.02
C ALA A 188 -14.04 -7.82 -20.75
N LEU A 189 -14.47 -7.36 -19.57
CA LEU A 189 -13.81 -7.67 -18.30
C LEU A 189 -14.16 -9.09 -17.81
N GLN A 190 -15.35 -9.59 -18.12
CA GLN A 190 -15.84 -10.86 -17.58
C GLN A 190 -14.96 -12.08 -17.86
N PRO A 191 -14.45 -12.30 -19.09
CA PRO A 191 -13.53 -13.40 -19.37
C PRO A 191 -12.29 -13.41 -18.45
N ILE A 192 -11.78 -12.22 -18.10
CA ILE A 192 -10.62 -12.05 -17.20
C ILE A 192 -11.00 -12.47 -15.77
N VAL A 193 -12.17 -12.06 -15.29
CA VAL A 193 -12.70 -12.46 -13.98
C VAL A 193 -12.95 -13.96 -13.92
N THR A 194 -13.55 -14.54 -14.96
CA THR A 194 -13.77 -15.99 -15.07
C THR A 194 -12.45 -16.76 -15.03
N ALA A 195 -11.44 -16.33 -15.81
CA ALA A 195 -10.12 -16.97 -15.79
C ALA A 195 -9.44 -16.87 -14.41
N ALA A 196 -9.59 -15.74 -13.71
CA ALA A 196 -9.07 -15.59 -12.35
C ALA A 196 -9.78 -16.50 -11.33
N ASN A 197 -11.07 -16.77 -11.49
CA ASN A 197 -11.80 -17.72 -10.65
C ASN A 197 -11.41 -19.17 -10.95
N ILE A 198 -11.21 -19.54 -12.22
CA ILE A 198 -10.67 -20.86 -12.58
C ILE A 198 -9.29 -21.06 -11.95
N ALA A 199 -8.44 -20.03 -11.99
CA ALA A 199 -7.14 -20.08 -11.32
C ALA A 199 -7.27 -20.32 -9.81
N ASN A 200 -8.29 -19.77 -9.14
CA ASN A 200 -8.55 -20.07 -7.73
C ASN A 200 -8.90 -21.55 -7.50
N ASP A 201 -9.78 -22.12 -8.32
CA ASP A 201 -10.17 -23.54 -8.20
C ASP A 201 -8.98 -24.48 -8.43
N GLU A 202 -8.00 -24.03 -9.23
CA GLU A 202 -6.74 -24.72 -9.52
C GLU A 202 -5.59 -24.30 -8.58
N CYS A 203 -5.90 -23.71 -7.42
CA CYS A 203 -4.96 -23.32 -6.36
C CYS A 203 -3.94 -22.21 -6.73
N ASP A 204 -4.14 -21.48 -7.82
CA ASP A 204 -3.38 -20.30 -8.21
C ASP A 204 -3.99 -19.01 -7.65
N PHE A 205 -4.10 -18.96 -6.32
CA PHE A 205 -4.78 -17.87 -5.60
C PHE A 205 -4.17 -16.48 -5.86
N GLY A 206 -2.87 -16.42 -6.20
CA GLY A 206 -2.20 -15.16 -6.52
C GLY A 206 -2.80 -14.42 -7.72
N THR A 207 -3.38 -15.15 -8.68
CA THR A 207 -3.94 -14.57 -9.92
C THR A 207 -5.21 -13.78 -9.64
N SER A 208 -6.11 -14.32 -8.83
CA SER A 208 -7.33 -13.58 -8.43
C SER A 208 -7.01 -12.44 -7.48
N LEU A 209 -5.99 -12.59 -6.63
CA LEU A 209 -5.50 -11.53 -5.78
C LEU A 209 -4.93 -10.37 -6.60
N GLU A 210 -4.13 -10.64 -7.64
CA GLU A 210 -3.63 -9.64 -8.58
C GLU A 210 -4.79 -8.86 -9.23
N LEU A 211 -5.74 -9.55 -9.86
CA LEU A 211 -6.88 -8.89 -10.50
C LEU A 211 -7.70 -8.05 -9.52
N GLY A 212 -7.95 -8.58 -8.31
CA GLY A 212 -8.65 -7.85 -7.26
C GLY A 212 -7.93 -6.57 -6.85
N LEU A 213 -6.61 -6.63 -6.67
CA LEU A 213 -5.77 -5.48 -6.32
C LEU A 213 -5.72 -4.46 -7.46
N ASP A 214 -5.68 -4.90 -8.71
CA ASP A 214 -5.67 -4.03 -9.90
C ASP A 214 -6.98 -3.27 -10.05
N LEU A 215 -8.12 -3.96 -9.91
CA LEU A 215 -9.45 -3.34 -9.90
C LEU A 215 -9.57 -2.33 -8.75
N PHE A 216 -9.10 -2.70 -7.56
CA PHE A 216 -9.12 -1.82 -6.39
C PHE A 216 -8.26 -0.55 -6.59
N SER A 217 -7.07 -0.73 -7.16
CA SER A 217 -6.06 0.31 -7.42
C SER A 217 -6.46 1.25 -8.56
N PHE A 218 -7.12 0.72 -9.61
CA PHE A 218 -7.69 1.54 -10.68
C PHE A 218 -8.80 2.45 -10.14
N GLY A 219 -9.64 1.90 -9.25
CA GLY A 219 -10.73 2.62 -8.62
C GLY A 219 -11.96 2.80 -9.51
N GLY A 220 -13.07 3.18 -8.90
CA GLY A 220 -14.37 3.28 -9.57
C GLY A 220 -15.41 2.39 -8.91
N LYS A 221 -16.56 2.97 -8.56
CA LYS A 221 -17.61 2.29 -7.78
C LYS A 221 -18.15 1.03 -8.48
N VAL A 222 -18.18 1.04 -9.81
CA VAL A 222 -18.63 -0.10 -10.64
C VAL A 222 -17.80 -1.37 -10.37
N PHE A 223 -16.52 -1.24 -10.03
CA PHE A 223 -15.64 -2.37 -9.78
C PHE A 223 -15.64 -2.85 -8.33
N HIS A 224 -16.23 -2.10 -7.39
CA HIS A 224 -16.12 -2.41 -5.96
C HIS A 224 -16.63 -3.80 -5.62
N ARG A 225 -17.75 -4.23 -6.22
CA ARG A 225 -18.33 -5.56 -5.97
C ARG A 225 -17.39 -6.67 -6.45
N THR A 226 -16.91 -6.56 -7.69
CA THR A 226 -16.00 -7.55 -8.28
C THR A 226 -14.67 -7.61 -7.53
N ALA A 227 -14.08 -6.45 -7.23
CA ALA A 227 -12.85 -6.37 -6.46
C ALA A 227 -13.01 -6.97 -5.06
N LEU A 228 -14.10 -6.65 -4.34
CA LEU A 228 -14.38 -7.21 -3.03
C LEU A 228 -14.48 -8.74 -3.06
N ASN A 229 -15.21 -9.28 -4.03
CA ASN A 229 -15.39 -10.73 -4.16
C ASN A 229 -14.06 -11.43 -4.42
N LEU A 230 -13.27 -10.95 -5.40
CA LEU A 230 -11.96 -11.51 -5.72
C LEU A 230 -11.01 -11.44 -4.52
N LEU A 231 -10.88 -10.25 -3.91
CA LEU A 231 -9.97 -10.03 -2.79
C LEU A 231 -10.36 -10.84 -1.56
N LYS A 232 -11.64 -10.86 -1.19
CA LYS A 232 -12.13 -11.61 -0.02
C LYS A 232 -11.88 -13.11 -0.20
N THR A 233 -12.18 -13.66 -1.37
CA THR A 233 -11.92 -15.07 -1.68
C THR A 233 -10.42 -15.37 -1.64
N ALA A 234 -9.60 -14.59 -2.35
CA ALA A 234 -8.17 -14.83 -2.44
C ALA A 234 -7.46 -14.72 -1.08
N TYR A 235 -7.75 -13.68 -0.29
CA TYR A 235 -7.19 -13.55 1.05
C TYR A 235 -7.64 -14.67 1.97
N SER A 236 -8.88 -15.15 1.88
CA SER A 236 -9.34 -16.27 2.69
C SER A 236 -8.60 -17.57 2.33
N LEU A 237 -8.42 -17.86 1.04
CA LEU A 237 -7.69 -19.03 0.54
C LEU A 237 -6.20 -18.97 0.92
N LEU A 238 -5.61 -17.77 0.95
CA LEU A 238 -4.25 -17.52 1.42
C LEU A 238 -4.11 -17.45 2.95
N GLN A 239 -5.21 -17.63 3.69
CA GLN A 239 -5.26 -17.53 5.16
C GLN A 239 -4.88 -16.14 5.71
N ARG A 240 -5.13 -15.07 4.94
CA ARG A 240 -4.88 -13.66 5.28
C ARG A 240 -6.18 -12.94 5.64
N ASN A 241 -6.99 -13.53 6.52
CA ASN A 241 -8.38 -13.12 6.79
C ASN A 241 -8.51 -11.67 7.27
N GLU A 242 -7.52 -11.14 7.98
CA GLU A 242 -7.50 -9.74 8.41
C GLU A 242 -7.58 -8.78 7.23
N PHE A 243 -6.86 -9.07 6.14
CA PHE A 243 -6.92 -8.27 4.92
C PHE A 243 -8.29 -8.33 4.25
N ALA A 244 -8.97 -9.48 4.32
CA ALA A 244 -10.35 -9.62 3.85
C ALA A 244 -11.33 -8.72 4.64
N LEU A 245 -11.16 -8.63 5.97
CA LEU A 245 -11.95 -7.74 6.82
C LEU A 245 -11.67 -6.25 6.53
N ILE A 246 -10.39 -5.92 6.36
CA ILE A 246 -9.96 -4.55 6.05
C ILE A 246 -10.56 -4.09 4.72
N ILE A 247 -10.48 -4.91 3.67
CA ILE A 247 -11.03 -4.51 2.35
C ILE A 247 -12.55 -4.38 2.39
N GLU A 248 -13.24 -5.26 3.12
CA GLU A 248 -14.69 -5.18 3.28
C GLU A 248 -15.10 -3.88 3.98
N ALA A 249 -14.45 -3.54 5.09
CA ALA A 249 -14.69 -2.28 5.79
C ALA A 249 -14.32 -1.07 4.93
N HIS A 250 -13.19 -1.15 4.21
CA HIS A 250 -12.71 -0.06 3.36
C HIS A 250 -13.67 0.22 2.19
N LEU A 251 -14.14 -0.81 1.48
CA LEU A 251 -15.06 -0.61 0.35
C LEU A 251 -16.46 -0.19 0.79
N LYS A 252 -16.92 -0.59 1.99
CA LYS A 252 -18.18 -0.08 2.59
C LYS A 252 -18.13 1.42 2.85
N ASN A 253 -16.96 1.96 3.16
CA ASN A 253 -16.79 3.35 3.58
C ASN A 253 -15.57 4.02 2.91
N ARG A 254 -15.44 3.87 1.60
CA ARG A 254 -14.32 4.43 0.83
C ARG A 254 -14.47 5.94 0.67
N ARG A 255 -13.75 6.71 1.50
CA ARG A 255 -13.83 8.18 1.55
C ARG A 255 -12.72 8.86 0.76
N ARG A 256 -12.98 10.11 0.36
CA ARG A 256 -11.97 11.02 -0.19
C ARG A 256 -11.59 12.04 0.88
N GLY A 257 -10.35 12.51 0.85
CA GLY A 257 -9.90 13.65 1.67
C GLY A 257 -8.94 13.24 2.77
N THR A 258 -8.64 14.18 3.67
CA THR A 258 -7.63 14.03 4.73
C THR A 258 -8.22 13.90 6.13
N ALA A 259 -9.53 14.18 6.28
CA ALA A 259 -10.31 14.00 7.50
C ALA A 259 -10.88 12.58 7.55
N LEU A 260 -10.08 11.67 8.11
CA LEU A 260 -10.32 10.23 8.03
C LEU A 260 -10.47 9.58 9.41
N SER A 261 -10.50 10.42 10.45
CA SER A 261 -10.88 10.03 11.81
C SER A 261 -12.32 9.53 11.81
N ILE A 262 -12.54 8.35 12.38
CA ILE A 262 -13.88 7.84 12.68
C ILE A 262 -14.46 8.54 13.93
N VAL A 263 -13.60 9.14 14.76
CA VAL A 263 -14.00 9.81 16.02
C VAL A 263 -14.74 11.12 15.75
N ASP A 264 -14.41 11.80 14.65
CA ASP A 264 -14.97 13.10 14.30
C ASP A 264 -16.43 13.01 13.77
N GLN A 265 -17.03 11.82 13.81
CA GLN A 265 -18.40 11.55 13.34
C GLN A 265 -19.39 11.23 14.46
N ILE A 266 -18.93 11.20 15.72
CA ILE A 266 -19.74 10.87 16.90
C ILE A 266 -20.10 12.15 17.69
N ILE A 267 -19.84 13.34 17.13
CA ILE A 267 -20.24 14.65 17.68
C ILE A 267 -21.10 15.35 16.64
#